data_AF-A0A7K6JN57-F1
#
_entry.id   AF-A0A7K6JN57-F1
#
_cell.length_a   1.000
_cell.length_b   1.000
_cell.length_c   1.000
_cell.angle_alpha   90.00
_cell.angle_beta   90.00
_cell.angle_gamma   90.00
#
_symmetry.space_group_name_H-M   'P 1'
#
loop_
_entity.id
_entity.type
_entity.pdbx_description
1 polymer ?
#
loop_
_entity_poly.entity_id
_entity_poly.type
_entity_poly.pdbx_seq_one_letter_code
_entity_poly.pdbx_strand_id
1 'polypeptide(L)'
;NVLPARLLLALLLLAPALAEQQERGLIINLEVGELCLQSVQCKSGCCHRANGLSLARCAPKAAEFQVCSPKSIYGVYYKCPCESGLTCEADKTIVGSITNTDFGVCIDRQDFYRR
;
A
#
# COMPACT_ATOMS: atom_id res chain seq x y z
N ASN A 1 -0.61 -55.82 -10.58
CA ASN A 1 -1.37 -54.54 -10.54
C ASN A 1 -0.90 -53.51 -9.50
N VAL A 2 0.28 -53.64 -8.86
CA VAL A 2 0.73 -52.68 -7.82
C VAL A 2 1.59 -51.53 -8.39
N LEU A 3 2.27 -51.74 -9.53
CA LEU A 3 3.02 -50.69 -10.23
C LEU A 3 2.19 -49.45 -10.64
N PRO A 4 0.98 -49.59 -11.24
CA PRO A 4 0.24 -48.41 -11.69
C PRO A 4 -0.26 -47.55 -10.52
N ALA A 5 -0.62 -48.18 -9.39
CA ALA A 5 -1.08 -47.46 -8.21
C ALA A 5 0.02 -46.62 -7.55
N ARG A 6 1.26 -47.14 -7.51
CA ARG A 6 2.42 -46.37 -6.99
C ARG A 6 2.82 -45.23 -7.92
N LEU A 7 2.72 -45.43 -9.23
CA LEU A 7 3.00 -44.39 -10.21
C LEU A 7 1.98 -43.25 -10.10
N LEU A 8 0.70 -43.59 -9.96
CA LEU A 8 -0.38 -42.62 -9.72
C LEU A 8 -0.17 -41.84 -8.42
N LEU A 9 0.19 -42.52 -7.32
CA LEU A 9 0.49 -41.86 -6.06
C LEU A 9 1.69 -40.89 -6.18
N ALA A 10 2.73 -41.27 -6.90
CA ALA A 10 3.88 -40.41 -7.13
C ALA A 10 3.50 -39.17 -7.94
N LEU A 11 2.71 -39.32 -9.01
CA LEU A 11 2.21 -38.22 -9.84
C LEU A 11 1.32 -37.23 -9.05
N LEU A 12 0.47 -37.74 -8.15
CA LEU A 12 -0.37 -36.92 -7.25
C LEU A 12 0.45 -36.10 -6.24
N LEU A 13 1.60 -36.63 -5.80
CA LEU A 13 2.52 -35.93 -4.88
C LEU A 13 3.43 -34.91 -5.59
N LEU A 14 3.67 -35.07 -6.90
CA LEU A 14 4.47 -34.14 -7.71
C LEU A 14 3.69 -32.92 -8.20
N ALA A 15 2.37 -33.00 -8.31
CA ALA A 15 1.51 -31.90 -8.75
C ALA A 15 1.62 -30.59 -7.93
N PRO A 16 1.67 -30.60 -6.58
CA PRO A 16 1.80 -29.36 -5.81
C PRO A 16 3.19 -28.70 -5.90
N ALA A 17 4.21 -29.42 -6.37
CA ALA A 17 5.56 -28.84 -6.53
C ALA A 17 5.70 -27.95 -7.77
N LEU A 18 4.72 -28.01 -8.69
CA LEU A 18 4.63 -27.14 -9.87
C LEU A 18 3.75 -25.90 -9.64
N ALA A 19 3.27 -25.68 -8.41
CA ALA A 19 2.65 -24.41 -8.05
C ALA A 19 3.74 -23.33 -8.15
N GLU A 20 3.77 -22.74 -9.35
CA GLU A 20 4.54 -21.61 -9.79
C GLU A 20 4.86 -20.72 -8.60
N GLN A 21 6.13 -20.79 -8.18
CA GLN A 21 6.70 -19.79 -7.30
C GLN A 21 6.68 -18.52 -8.15
N GLN A 22 5.52 -17.85 -8.15
CA GLN A 22 5.35 -16.62 -8.89
C GLN A 22 6.35 -15.68 -8.25
N GLU A 23 7.50 -15.53 -8.91
CA GLU A 23 8.34 -14.36 -8.81
C GLU A 23 7.42 -13.22 -9.21
N ARG A 24 6.59 -12.77 -8.26
CA ARG A 24 5.91 -11.50 -8.34
C ARG A 24 7.03 -10.49 -8.16
N GLY A 25 7.75 -10.26 -9.26
CA GLY A 25 8.47 -9.02 -9.46
C GLY A 25 7.55 -7.89 -9.04
N LEU A 26 8.12 -6.86 -8.41
CA LEU A 26 7.34 -5.74 -7.92
C LEU A 26 6.54 -5.17 -9.09
N ILE A 27 5.22 -5.40 -9.12
CA ILE A 27 4.37 -4.93 -10.21
C ILE A 27 4.27 -3.41 -10.02
N ILE A 28 5.13 -2.68 -10.74
CA ILE A 28 5.17 -1.23 -10.76
C ILE A 28 4.14 -0.67 -11.75
N ASN A 29 3.74 0.59 -11.57
CA ASN A 29 2.74 1.29 -12.37
C ASN A 29 1.29 0.77 -12.24
N LEU A 30 0.91 0.33 -11.05
CA LEU A 30 -0.46 -0.03 -10.70
C LEU A 30 -1.41 1.18 -10.73
N GLU A 31 -2.63 0.91 -11.19
CA GLU A 31 -3.76 1.84 -11.22
C GLU A 31 -4.50 1.87 -9.86
N VAL A 32 -5.31 2.91 -9.67
CA VAL A 32 -6.15 3.04 -8.47
C VAL A 32 -7.08 1.83 -8.34
N GLY A 33 -7.13 1.23 -7.14
CA GLY A 33 -7.93 0.05 -6.82
C GLY A 33 -7.19 -1.28 -6.90
N GLU A 34 -6.02 -1.34 -7.55
CA GLU A 34 -5.21 -2.56 -7.62
C GLU A 34 -4.51 -2.87 -6.29
N LEU A 35 -4.24 -4.15 -6.04
CA LEU A 35 -3.55 -4.61 -4.84
C LEU A 35 -2.08 -4.16 -4.84
N CYS A 36 -1.65 -3.51 -3.77
CA CYS A 36 -0.28 -3.02 -3.63
C CYS A 36 0.32 -3.45 -2.29
N LEU A 37 1.65 -3.55 -2.24
CA LEU A 37 2.41 -3.74 -1.00
C LEU A 37 3.19 -2.49 -0.61
N GLN A 38 3.38 -1.56 -1.55
CA GLN A 38 4.21 -0.38 -1.35
C GLN A 38 3.78 0.75 -2.30
N SER A 39 3.85 2.00 -1.84
CA SER A 39 3.39 3.16 -2.62
C SER A 39 4.14 3.38 -3.94
N VAL A 40 5.40 2.93 -4.07
CA VAL A 40 6.17 2.98 -5.34
C VAL A 40 5.53 2.12 -6.44
N GLN A 41 4.70 1.14 -6.09
CA GLN A 41 4.00 0.34 -7.09
C GLN A 41 2.88 1.13 -7.78
N CYS A 42 2.27 2.10 -7.10
CA CYS A 42 1.11 2.83 -7.60
C CYS A 42 1.51 4.06 -8.42
N LYS A 43 0.87 4.28 -9.58
CA LYS A 43 1.04 5.53 -10.36
C LYS A 43 0.66 6.77 -9.55
N SER A 44 -0.36 6.67 -8.71
CA SER A 44 -0.76 7.73 -7.78
C SER A 44 0.28 8.03 -6.70
N GLY A 45 1.19 7.09 -6.43
CA GLY A 45 2.16 7.15 -5.34
C GLY A 45 1.56 6.97 -3.95
N CYS A 46 0.37 6.38 -3.82
CA CYS A 46 -0.21 6.00 -2.53
C CYS A 46 -0.76 4.57 -2.54
N CYS A 47 -0.22 3.74 -1.63
CA CYS A 47 -0.78 2.45 -1.27
C CYS A 47 -1.54 2.57 0.05
N HIS A 48 -2.86 2.42 0.00
CA HIS A 48 -3.77 2.71 1.11
C HIS A 48 -4.39 1.43 1.68
N ARG A 49 -4.56 1.41 3.00
CA ARG A 49 -5.26 0.34 3.73
C ARG A 49 -6.24 0.93 4.75
N ALA A 50 -7.36 0.24 4.96
CA ALA A 50 -8.38 0.74 5.88
C ALA A 50 -7.98 0.54 7.37
N ASN A 51 -7.28 -0.55 7.68
CA ASN A 51 -6.90 -0.93 9.05
C ASN A 51 -5.72 -1.94 9.07
N GLY A 52 -5.26 -2.27 10.28
CA GLY A 52 -4.15 -3.16 10.63
C GLY A 52 -4.13 -4.55 10.00
N LEU A 53 -5.25 -5.05 9.50
CA LEU A 53 -5.40 -6.38 8.90
C LEU A 53 -5.89 -6.36 7.45
N SER A 54 -6.35 -5.21 6.97
CA SER A 54 -6.85 -5.06 5.60
C SER A 54 -5.72 -5.12 4.57
N LEU A 55 -6.04 -5.70 3.41
CA LEU A 55 -5.22 -5.64 2.20
C LEU A 55 -5.16 -4.22 1.68
N ALA A 56 -3.96 -3.79 1.28
CA ALA A 56 -3.74 -2.46 0.74
C ALA A 56 -4.01 -2.40 -0.76
N ARG A 57 -4.53 -1.27 -1.21
CA ARG A 57 -4.81 -0.99 -2.63
C ARG A 57 -4.35 0.42 -3.00
N CYS A 58 -3.99 0.61 -4.26
CA CYS A 58 -3.63 1.93 -4.75
C CYS A 58 -4.81 2.88 -4.62
N ALA A 59 -4.55 4.10 -4.17
CA ALA A 59 -5.56 5.12 -3.92
C ALA A 59 -5.09 6.49 -4.42
N PRO A 60 -6.00 7.43 -4.72
CA PRO A 60 -5.61 8.81 -4.99
C PRO A 60 -4.96 9.44 -3.77
N LYS A 61 -4.07 10.41 -4.01
CA LYS A 61 -3.53 11.28 -2.95
C LYS A 61 -4.63 12.22 -2.44
N ALA A 62 -4.43 12.75 -1.24
CA ALA A 62 -5.37 13.68 -0.64
C ALA A 62 -5.26 15.06 -1.31
N ALA A 63 -6.38 15.58 -1.80
CA ALA A 63 -6.48 16.93 -2.35
C ALA A 63 -6.50 17.98 -1.21
N GLU A 64 -6.51 19.26 -1.58
CA GLU A 64 -6.60 20.34 -0.60
C GLU A 64 -7.84 20.20 0.30
N PHE A 65 -7.68 20.52 1.58
CA PHE A 65 -8.67 20.38 2.65
C PHE A 65 -9.13 18.95 2.95
N GLN A 66 -8.52 17.93 2.32
CA GLN A 66 -8.78 16.53 2.66
C GLN A 66 -7.87 16.01 3.77
N VAL A 67 -8.36 14.98 4.47
CA VAL A 67 -7.60 14.30 5.52
C VAL A 67 -6.40 13.56 4.92
N CYS A 68 -5.25 13.72 5.56
CA CYS A 68 -3.99 13.13 5.11
C CYS A 68 -3.18 12.51 6.24
N SER A 69 -2.14 11.77 5.87
CA SER A 69 -1.04 11.38 6.77
C SER A 69 0.27 11.96 6.23
N PRO A 70 1.17 12.47 7.10
CA PRO A 70 2.52 12.84 6.71
C PRO A 70 3.23 11.65 6.04
N LYS A 71 4.14 11.97 5.11
CA LYS A 71 4.96 10.95 4.45
C LYS A 71 5.71 10.12 5.49
N SER A 72 5.71 8.81 5.31
CA SER A 72 6.32 7.85 6.22
C SER A 72 7.15 6.82 5.48
N ILE A 73 8.17 6.32 6.18
CA ILE A 73 9.12 5.33 5.67
C ILE A 73 8.47 3.96 5.38
N TYR A 74 7.34 3.65 6.01
CA TYR A 74 6.62 2.40 5.74
C TYR A 74 6.03 2.37 4.33
N GLY A 75 5.69 3.54 3.79
CA GLY A 75 5.16 3.72 2.43
C GLY A 75 3.81 3.03 2.17
N VAL A 76 3.10 2.60 3.22
CA VAL A 76 1.69 2.18 3.19
C VAL A 76 0.94 3.04 4.20
N TYR A 77 -0.25 3.50 3.84
CA TYR A 77 -0.93 4.58 4.57
C TYR A 77 -2.37 4.22 4.97
N TYR A 78 -2.78 4.68 6.16
CA TYR A 78 -4.20 4.72 6.55
C TYR A 78 -4.96 5.92 5.97
N LYS A 79 -4.24 6.99 5.66
CA LYS A 79 -4.71 8.19 4.97
C LYS A 79 -3.63 8.60 3.99
N CYS A 80 -3.95 8.73 2.71
CA CYS A 80 -2.94 9.04 1.71
C CYS A 80 -2.26 10.40 1.98
N PRO A 81 -0.98 10.54 1.61
CA PRO A 81 -0.32 11.84 1.66
C PRO A 81 -0.97 12.80 0.65
N CYS A 82 -0.70 14.09 0.82
CA CYS A 82 -1.24 15.13 -0.06
C CYS A 82 -0.70 15.04 -1.49
N GLU A 83 -1.46 15.62 -2.42
CA GLU A 83 -1.01 15.92 -3.76
C GLU A 83 0.21 16.86 -3.77
N SER A 84 0.92 16.87 -4.89
CA SER A 84 2.11 17.71 -5.05
C SER A 84 1.76 19.19 -4.89
N GLY A 85 2.54 19.91 -4.09
CA GLY A 85 2.31 21.33 -3.78
C GLY A 85 1.62 21.59 -2.45
N LEU A 86 0.94 20.58 -1.89
CA LEU A 86 0.26 20.69 -0.60
C LEU A 86 1.11 20.16 0.56
N THR A 87 0.91 20.71 1.76
CA THR A 87 1.50 20.23 3.01
C THR A 87 0.43 19.57 3.87
N CYS A 88 0.73 18.40 4.45
CA CYS A 88 -0.14 17.74 5.43
C CYS A 88 0.11 18.35 6.81
N GLU A 89 -0.78 19.22 7.25
CA GLU A 89 -0.70 19.89 8.55
C GLU A 89 -1.28 18.96 9.62
N ALA A 90 -0.41 18.32 10.39
CA ALA A 90 -0.74 17.33 11.41
C ALA A 90 0.09 17.58 12.68
N ASP A 91 -0.53 17.39 13.84
CA ASP A 91 0.20 17.35 15.11
C ASP A 91 1.07 16.09 15.16
N LYS A 92 2.39 16.28 15.13
CA LYS A 92 3.35 15.18 15.12
C LYS A 92 3.62 14.68 16.53
N THR A 93 3.33 13.42 16.78
CA THR A 93 3.63 12.76 18.06
C THR A 93 4.65 11.64 17.85
N ILE A 94 5.46 11.32 18.87
CA ILE A 94 6.44 10.23 18.78
C ILE A 94 5.73 8.91 18.42
N VAL A 95 4.64 8.61 19.14
CA VAL A 95 3.86 7.39 18.90
C VAL A 95 3.23 7.42 17.51
N GLY A 96 2.55 8.50 17.13
CA GLY A 96 1.85 8.58 15.86
C GLY A 96 2.78 8.60 14.64
N SER A 97 4.00 9.12 14.77
CA SER A 97 5.02 9.03 13.73
C SER A 97 5.53 7.60 13.53
N ILE A 98 5.61 6.81 14.61
CA ILE A 98 5.96 5.38 14.56
C ILE A 98 4.78 4.56 14.01
N THR A 99 3.54 4.87 14.39
CA THR A 99 2.36 4.09 13.98
C THR A 99 1.73 4.54 12.66
N ASN A 100 2.24 5.61 12.04
CA ASN A 100 1.62 6.27 10.87
C ASN A 100 0.17 6.75 11.15
N THR A 101 -0.06 7.31 12.33
CA THR A 101 -1.40 7.75 12.76
C THR A 101 -1.47 9.24 13.14
N ASP A 102 -0.41 10.00 12.89
CA ASP A 102 -0.49 11.47 12.91
C ASP A 102 -1.32 11.90 11.70
N PHE A 103 -2.62 12.14 11.87
CA PHE A 103 -3.48 12.60 10.78
C PHE A 103 -3.59 14.12 10.77
N GLY A 104 -3.74 14.68 9.58
CA GLY A 104 -3.83 16.11 9.36
C GLY A 104 -4.76 16.46 8.22
N VAL A 105 -4.64 17.69 7.75
CA VAL A 105 -5.36 18.22 6.59
C VAL A 105 -4.37 18.78 5.58
N CYS A 106 -4.63 18.55 4.30
CA CYS A 106 -3.80 19.13 3.23
C CYS A 106 -4.10 20.62 3.05
N ILE A 107 -3.06 21.45 3.06
CA ILE A 107 -3.17 22.90 2.90
C ILE A 107 -2.08 23.38 1.92
N ASP A 108 -2.39 24.32 1.03
CA ASP A 108 -1.36 25.06 0.30
C ASP A 108 -0.56 25.95 1.25
N ARG A 109 0.76 25.94 1.13
CA ARG A 109 1.63 26.83 1.92
C ARG A 109 1.36 28.31 1.67
N GLN A 110 0.89 28.70 0.49
CA GLN A 110 0.57 30.10 0.20
C GLN A 110 -0.60 30.61 1.05
N ASP A 111 -1.57 29.75 1.37
CA ASP A 111 -2.69 30.09 2.23
C ASP A 111 -2.30 30.20 3.70
N PHE A 112 -1.19 29.57 4.11
CA PHE A 112 -0.64 29.72 5.45
C PHE A 112 -0.06 31.13 5.69
N TYR A 113 0.57 31.74 4.69
CA TYR A 113 1.13 33.10 4.80
C TYR A 113 0.11 34.23 4.67
N ARG A 114 -1.12 33.93 4.21
CA ARG A 114 -2.20 34.91 4.06
C ARG A 114 -3.13 35.01 5.27
N ARG A 115 -2.91 34.19 6.31
CA ARG A 115 -3.69 34.20 7.56
C ARG A 115 -2.93 34.86 8.70
#